data_AF-A0A9X2KR81-F1
#
_entry.id   AF-A0A9X2KR81-F1
#
_cell.length_a   1.000
_cell.length_b   1.000
_cell.length_c   1.000
_cell.angle_alpha   90.00
_cell.angle_beta   90.00
_cell.angle_gamma   90.00
#
_symmetry.space_group_name_H-M   'P 1'
#
loop_
_entity.id
_entity.type
_entity.pdbx_description
1 polymer ?
#
loop_
_entity_poly.entity_id
_entity_poly.type
_entity_poly.pdbx_seq_one_letter_code
_entity_poly.pdbx_strand_id
1 'polypeptide(L)' 'MWTRIKRLFTIKTKFEAFLVIYGLGLGAVERGVHYLQQYPGWGGWMLFACCPIAVFMVGGVLLDSVERRQED' A
#
# COMPACT_ATOMS: atom_id res chain seq x y z
N MET A 1 -9.79 -26.26 -5.50
CA MET A 1 -8.55 -25.48 -5.70
C MET A 1 -8.79 -23.97 -5.73
N TRP A 2 -9.77 -23.47 -6.50
CA TRP A 2 -10.14 -22.04 -6.61
C TRP A 2 -10.50 -21.32 -5.30
N THR A 3 -11.04 -22.03 -4.30
CA THR A 3 -11.37 -21.48 -2.98
C THR A 3 -10.14 -21.10 -2.15
N ARG A 4 -8.99 -21.74 -2.38
CA ARG A 4 -7.73 -21.41 -1.69
C ARG A 4 -7.10 -20.13 -2.25
N ILE A 5 -7.21 -19.90 -3.56
CA ILE A 5 -6.75 -18.66 -4.21
C ILE A 5 -7.58 -17.47 -3.74
N LYS A 6 -8.90 -17.61 -3.63
CA LYS A 6 -9.78 -16.54 -3.11
C LYS A 6 -9.43 -16.10 -1.68
N ARG A 7 -8.93 -17.00 -0.83
CA ARG A 7 -8.47 -16.65 0.53
C ARG A 7 -7.25 -15.75 0.54
N LEU A 8 -6.39 -15.80 -0.48
CA LEU A 8 -5.21 -14.94 -0.57
C LEU A 8 -5.57 -13.47 -0.84
N PHE A 9 -6.73 -13.23 -1.46
CA PHE A 9 -7.27 -11.88 -1.69
C PHE A 9 -8.22 -11.42 -0.57
N THR A 10 -8.36 -12.19 0.49
CA THR A 10 -9.18 -11.82 1.64
C THR A 10 -8.28 -11.45 2.81
N ILE A 11 -8.17 -10.16 3.12
CA ILE A 11 -7.45 -9.69 4.31
C ILE A 11 -8.32 -10.00 5.54
N LYS A 12 -7.85 -10.90 6.42
CA LYS A 12 -8.56 -11.25 7.66
C LYS A 12 -7.89 -10.72 8.91
N THR A 13 -6.56 -10.57 8.89
CA THR A 13 -5.78 -10.23 10.07
C THR A 13 -5.07 -8.89 9.91
N LYS A 14 -4.80 -8.21 11.02
CA LYS A 14 -3.96 -6.99 11.02
C LYS A 14 -2.59 -7.26 10.41
N PHE A 15 -2.03 -8.46 10.62
CA PHE A 15 -0.75 -8.85 10.02
C PHE A 15 -0.80 -8.92 8.49
N GLU A 16 -1.85 -9.51 7.91
CA GLU A 16 -2.05 -9.50 6.45
C GLU A 16 -2.21 -8.07 5.91
N ALA A 17 -2.93 -7.21 6.64
CA ALA A 17 -3.06 -5.80 6.28
C ALA A 17 -1.70 -5.10 6.24
N PHE A 18 -0.86 -5.29 7.27
CA PHE A 18 0.50 -4.74 7.29
C PHE A 18 1.38 -5.29 6.17
N LEU A 19 1.26 -6.57 5.83
CA LEU A 19 1.98 -7.18 4.70
C LEU A 19 1.59 -6.53 3.36
N VAL A 20 0.29 -6.27 3.15
CA VAL A 20 -0.19 -5.59 1.95
C VAL A 20 0.30 -4.13 1.90
N ILE A 21 0.19 -3.39 3.02
CA ILE A 21 0.67 -2.00 3.10
C ILE A 21 2.17 -1.93 2.83
N TYR A 22 2.94 -2.87 3.39
CA TYR A 22 4.38 -2.98 3.14
C TYR A 22 4.69 -3.24 1.67
N GLY A 23 4.00 -4.18 1.02
CA GLY A 23 4.18 -4.47 -0.41
C GLY A 23 3.82 -3.27 -1.30
N LEU A 24 2.71 -2.57 -0.99
CA LEU A 24 2.31 -1.35 -1.69
C LEU A 24 3.34 -0.22 -1.49
N GLY A 25 3.87 -0.08 -0.27
CA GLY A 25 4.90 0.91 0.07
C GLY A 25 6.19 0.67 -0.69
N LEU A 26 6.65 -0.58 -0.75
CA LEU A 26 7.88 -0.95 -1.44
C LEU A 26 7.79 -0.62 -2.94
N GLY A 27 6.68 -0.98 -3.59
CA GLY A 27 6.42 -0.62 -5.00
C GLY A 27 6.24 0.88 -5.24
N ALA A 28 5.65 1.61 -4.29
CA ALA A 28 5.50 3.06 -4.35
C ALA A 28 6.84 3.79 -4.26
N VAL A 29 7.75 3.31 -3.42
CA VAL A 29 9.12 3.86 -3.30
C VAL A 29 9.93 3.58 -4.56
N GLU A 30 9.87 2.36 -5.10
CA GLU A 30 10.56 2.01 -6.36
C GLU A 30 10.10 2.91 -7.53
N ARG A 31 8.78 3.08 -7.67
CA ARG A 31 8.18 4.04 -8.63
C ARG A 31 8.62 5.48 -8.36
N GLY A 32 8.64 5.89 -7.09
CA GLY A 32 9.12 7.20 -6.68
C GLY A 32 10.54 7.48 -7.15
N VAL A 33 11.46 6.52 -6.94
CA VAL A 33 12.86 6.65 -7.35
C VAL A 33 12.96 6.79 -8.87
N HIS A 34 12.14 6.05 -9.62
CA HIS A 34 12.03 6.23 -11.07
C HIS A 34 11.60 7.64 -11.47
N TYR A 35 10.64 8.26 -10.76
CA TYR A 35 10.26 9.66 -11.03
C TYR A 35 11.40 10.64 -10.77
N LEU A 36 12.25 10.35 -9.78
CA LEU A 36 13.42 11.18 -9.48
C LEU A 36 14.48 11.12 -10.58
N GLN A 37 14.64 9.97 -11.23
CA GLN A 37 15.56 9.81 -12.35
C GLN A 37 15.00 10.40 -13.65
N GLN A 38 13.70 10.26 -13.89
CA GLN A 38 13.06 10.70 -15.14
C GLN A 38 12.76 12.20 -15.15
N TYR A 39 12.49 12.80 -13.99
CA TYR A 39 12.17 14.23 -13.84
C TYR A 39 13.13 14.89 -12.83
N PRO A 40 14.37 15.20 -13.24
CA PRO A 40 15.33 15.87 -12.36
C PRO A 40 14.83 17.27 -12.00
N GLY A 41 14.70 17.53 -10.69
CA GLY A 41 14.25 18.80 -10.14
C GLY A 41 13.19 18.66 -9.05
N TRP A 42 12.52 19.75 -8.73
CA TRP A 42 11.54 19.80 -7.63
C TRP A 42 10.27 18.98 -7.92
N GLY A 43 9.90 18.83 -9.19
CA GLY A 43 8.76 18.02 -9.62
C GLY A 43 8.93 16.52 -9.32
N GLY A 44 10.13 15.97 -9.53
CA GLY A 44 10.42 14.57 -9.21
C GLY A 44 10.30 14.27 -7.71
N TRP A 45 10.74 15.19 -6.85
CA TRP A 45 10.59 15.07 -5.39
C TRP A 45 9.13 15.17 -4.93
N MET A 46 8.32 16.02 -5.56
CA MET A 46 6.89 16.13 -5.26
C MET A 46 6.15 14.84 -5.64
N LEU A 47 6.44 14.30 -6.84
CA LEU A 47 5.88 13.03 -7.29
C LEU A 47 6.36 11.86 -6.42
N PHE A 48 7.64 11.85 -6.04
CA PHE A 48 8.21 10.89 -5.10
C PHE A 48 7.48 10.91 -3.76
N ALA A 49 7.19 12.09 -3.20
CA ALA A 49 6.51 12.22 -1.91
C ALA A 49 5.01 11.84 -2.00
N CYS A 50 4.34 12.13 -3.11
CA CYS A 50 2.95 11.74 -3.32
C CYS A 50 2.73 10.22 -3.29
N CYS A 51 3.66 9.43 -3.83
CA CYS A 51 3.56 7.97 -3.88
C CYS A 51 3.39 7.30 -2.49
N PRO A 52 4.29 7.47 -1.52
CA PRO A 52 4.14 6.92 -0.17
C PRO A 52 3.01 7.57 0.61
N ILE A 53 2.71 8.87 0.41
CA ILE A 53 1.55 9.53 1.05
C ILE A 53 0.24 8.84 0.67
N ALA A 54 0.08 8.46 -0.60
CA ALA A 54 -1.08 7.69 -1.05
C ALA A 54 -1.16 6.33 -0.36
N VAL A 55 -0.03 5.64 -0.17
CA VAL A 55 0.02 4.35 0.54
C VAL A 55 -0.35 4.50 2.02
N PHE A 56 0.07 5.57 2.69
CA PHE A 56 -0.31 5.83 4.08
C PHE A 56 -1.83 6.04 4.24
N MET A 57 -2.46 6.79 3.34
CA MET A 57 -3.92 6.97 3.34
C MET A 57 -4.64 5.64 3.14
N VAL A 58 -4.21 4.83 2.17
CA VAL A 58 -4.77 3.49 1.91
C VAL A 58 -4.54 2.56 3.12
N GLY A 59 -3.36 2.64 3.74
CA GLY A 59 -3.02 1.82 4.90
C GLY A 59 -3.92 2.10 6.11
N GLY A 60 -4.25 3.37 6.37
CA GLY A 60 -5.20 3.74 7.41
C GLY A 60 -6.60 3.15 7.15
N VAL A 61 -7.11 3.27 5.93
CA VAL A 61 -8.41 2.71 5.53
C VAL A 61 -8.42 1.17 5.62
N LEU A 62 -7.32 0.52 5.23
CA LEU A 62 -7.19 -0.93 5.27
C LEU A 62 -7.21 -1.44 6.72
N LEU A 63 -6.49 -0.78 7.62
CA LEU A 63 -6.46 -1.12 9.04
C LEU A 63 -7.82 -0.89 9.70
N ASP A 64 -8.46 0.25 9.44
CA ASP A 64 -9.82 0.55 9.95
C ASP A 64 -10.84 -0.49 9.46
N SER A 65 -10.76 -0.88 8.18
CA SER A 65 -11.65 -1.90 7.60
C SER A 65 -11.45 -3.28 8.24
N VAL A 66 -10.23 -3.63 8.64
CA VAL A 66 -9.93 -4.91 9.30
C VAL A 66 -10.37 -4.90 10.76
N GLU A 67 -10.19 -3.77 11.47
CA GLU A 67 -10.68 -3.59 12.84
C GLU A 67 -12.21 -3.75 12.90
N ARG A 68 -12.94 -3.03 12.04
CA ARG A 68 -14.41 -3.11 11.97
C ARG A 68 -14.91 -4.54 11.74
N ARG A 69 -14.27 -5.27 10.83
CA ARG A 69 -14.63 -6.67 10.50
C ARG A 69 -14.32 -7.67 11.61
N GLN A 70 -13.55 -7.27 12.63
CA GLN A 70 -13.24 -8.08 13.80
C GLN A 70 -14.23 -7.80 14.95
N GLU A 71 -14.84 -6.61 14.98
CA GLU A 71 -15.87 -6.22 15.95
C GLU A 71 -17.27 -6.76 15.60
N ASP A 72 -17.58 -6.95 14.31
CA ASP A 72 -18.79 -7.63 13.79
C ASP A 72 -18.69 -9.17 13.86
#